data_AF-A0AAD9PTT7-F1
#
_entry.id   AF-A0AAD9PTT7-F1
#
_cell.length_a   1.000
_cell.length_b   1.000
_cell.length_c   1.000
_cell.angle_alpha   90.00
_cell.angle_beta   90.00
_cell.angle_gamma   90.00
#
_symmetry.space_group_name_H-M   'P 1'
#
loop_
_entity.id
_entity.type
_entity.pdbx_description
1 polymer ?
#
loop_
_entity_poly.entity_id
_entity_poly.type
_entity_poly.pdbx_seq_one_letter_code
_entity_poly.pdbx_strand_id
1 'polypeptide(L)'
;MHYPKLPTPNLDTDRKITLLKNNKATGPDDISPKLLKLAVTAVVGLLTSLFMQSIRECRVYNNWKVARLTPVRWPSIIIVKYVSFGGEKE
;
A
#
# COMPACT_ATOMS: atom_id res chain seq x y z
N MET A 1 25.31 -13.11 -9.08
CA MET A 1 23.90 -12.73 -8.87
C MET A 1 23.78 -12.02 -7.53
N HIS A 2 23.59 -10.70 -7.53
CA HIS A 2 23.31 -9.95 -6.31
C HIS A 2 21.80 -9.91 -6.16
N TYR A 3 21.25 -10.65 -5.20
CA TYR A 3 19.84 -10.48 -4.85
C TYR A 3 19.68 -9.06 -4.30
N PRO A 4 18.64 -8.31 -4.72
CA PRO A 4 18.33 -7.04 -4.09
C PRO A 4 18.17 -7.29 -2.59
N LYS A 5 18.85 -6.50 -1.76
CA LYS A 5 18.66 -6.55 -0.31
C LYS A 5 17.17 -6.44 -0.06
N LEU A 6 16.59 -7.46 0.58
CA LEU A 6 15.19 -7.45 0.98
C LEU A 6 14.99 -6.17 1.82
N PRO A 7 13.94 -5.37 1.56
CA PRO A 7 13.63 -4.21 2.37
C PRO A 7 13.55 -4.66 3.83
N THR A 8 14.27 -4.00 4.73
CA THR A 8 14.18 -4.27 6.16
C THR A 8 12.78 -3.86 6.58
N PRO A 9 11.87 -4.82 6.77
CA PRO A 9 10.46 -4.54 6.56
C PRO A 9 9.89 -3.66 7.67
N ASN A 10 10.55 -3.62 8.83
CA ASN A 10 10.19 -2.76 9.94
C ASN A 10 10.50 -1.26 9.66
N LEU A 11 11.68 -0.95 9.11
CA LEU A 11 12.14 0.44 8.93
C LEU A 11 11.42 1.15 7.77
N ASP A 12 11.22 0.44 6.65
CA ASP A 12 10.54 1.02 5.48
C ASP A 12 9.02 1.19 5.70
N THR A 13 8.42 0.31 6.50
CA THR A 13 6.99 0.38 6.81
C THR A 13 6.71 1.53 7.77
N ASP A 14 7.51 1.69 8.82
CA ASP A 14 7.42 2.82 9.76
C ASP A 14 7.57 4.17 9.04
N ARG A 15 8.59 4.29 8.18
CA ARG A 15 8.79 5.50 7.35
C ARG A 15 7.62 5.77 6.43
N LYS A 16 7.02 4.75 5.82
CA LYS A 16 5.85 4.94 4.93
C LYS A 16 4.63 5.40 5.70
N ILE A 17 4.39 4.88 6.91
CA ILE A 17 3.24 5.26 7.74
C ILE A 17 3.39 6.71 8.24
N THR A 18 4.57 7.08 8.71
CA THR A 18 4.84 8.45 9.19
C THR A 18 4.67 9.50 8.09
N LEU A 19 4.99 9.16 6.83
CA LEU A 19 4.85 10.02 5.66
C LEU A 19 3.42 10.11 5.07
N LEU A 20 2.44 9.37 5.61
CA LEU A 20 1.07 9.43 5.12
C LEU A 20 0.48 10.85 5.23
N LYS A 21 -0.29 11.29 4.23
CA LYS A 21 -0.99 12.58 4.31
C LYS A 21 -2.24 12.42 5.17
N ASN A 22 -2.44 13.32 6.14
CA ASN A 22 -3.55 13.24 7.08
C ASN A 22 -4.92 13.50 6.43
N ASN A 23 -4.97 14.13 5.26
CA ASN A 23 -6.18 14.48 4.53
C ASN A 23 -6.58 13.44 3.47
N LYS A 24 -5.96 12.26 3.49
CA LYS A 24 -6.38 11.13 2.64
C LYS A 24 -7.62 10.48 3.25
N ALA A 25 -8.53 10.06 2.38
CA ALA A 25 -9.65 9.19 2.75
C ALA A 25 -9.15 7.90 3.40
N THR A 26 -9.94 7.36 4.32
CA THR A 26 -9.67 6.11 5.01
C THR A 26 -9.66 4.93 4.02
N GLY A 27 -8.98 3.87 4.41
CA GLY A 27 -9.04 2.60 3.69
C GLY A 27 -10.41 1.92 3.87
N PRO A 28 -10.60 0.75 3.27
CA PRO A 28 -11.78 -0.10 3.47
C PRO A 28 -11.89 -0.64 4.91
N ASP A 29 -10.84 -0.48 5.71
CA ASP A 29 -10.80 -0.72 7.16
C ASP A 29 -11.31 0.46 7.99
N ASP A 30 -11.66 1.57 7.34
CA ASP A 30 -12.04 2.86 7.92
C ASP A 30 -11.00 3.44 8.91
N ILE A 31 -9.73 3.01 8.79
CA ILE A 31 -8.65 3.51 9.65
C ILE A 31 -8.12 4.82 9.09
N SER A 32 -8.19 5.88 9.90
CA SER A 32 -7.67 7.19 9.50
C SER A 32 -6.13 7.21 9.47
N PRO A 33 -5.51 7.96 8.54
CA PRO A 33 -4.06 8.11 8.51
C PRO A 33 -3.48 8.67 9.82
N LYS A 34 -4.26 9.50 10.54
CA LYS A 34 -3.87 10.02 11.87
C LYS A 34 -3.80 8.91 12.91
N LEU A 35 -4.81 8.05 12.96
CA LEU A 35 -4.86 6.92 13.89
C LEU A 35 -3.73 5.93 13.59
N LEU A 36 -3.47 5.65 12.31
CA LEU A 36 -2.41 4.74 11.90
C LEU A 36 -1.01 5.24 12.30
N LYS A 37 -0.77 6.55 12.23
CA LYS A 37 0.48 7.17 12.72
C LYS A 37 0.65 7.07 14.22
N LEU A 38 -0.42 7.22 14.99
CA LEU A 38 -0.38 7.07 16.45
C LEU A 38 -0.09 5.63 16.86
N ALA A 39 -0.62 4.66 16.10
CA ALA A 39 -0.46 3.24 16.37
C ALA A 39 0.77 2.61 15.69
N VAL A 40 1.69 3.40 15.13
CA VAL A 40 2.75 2.90 14.22
C VAL A 40 3.58 1.78 14.84
N THR A 41 3.96 1.90 16.11
CA THR A 41 4.75 0.90 16.84
C THR A 41 4.02 -0.44 16.99
N ALA A 42 2.70 -0.42 17.09
CA ALA A 42 1.88 -1.63 17.18
C ALA A 42 1.59 -2.24 15.80
N VAL A 43 1.41 -1.42 14.77
CA VAL A 43 0.96 -1.90 13.44
C VAL A 43 2.10 -2.30 12.50
N VAL A 44 3.31 -1.77 12.66
CA VAL A 44 4.42 -2.01 11.72
C VAL A 44 4.75 -3.50 11.58
N GLY A 45 4.80 -4.23 12.69
CA GLY A 45 5.05 -5.68 12.68
C GLY A 45 3.93 -6.47 11.98
N LEU A 46 2.68 -6.08 12.23
CA LEU A 46 1.51 -6.73 11.61
C LEU A 46 1.46 -6.47 10.10
N LEU A 47 1.64 -5.22 9.67
CA LEU A 47 1.65 -4.84 8.26
C LEU A 47 2.81 -5.48 7.50
N THR A 48 3.98 -5.56 8.12
CA THR A 48 5.13 -6.29 7.61
C THR A 48 4.80 -7.76 7.36
N SER A 49 4.24 -8.43 8.38
CA SER A 49 3.93 -9.86 8.29
C SER A 49 2.86 -10.12 7.21
N LEU A 50 1.81 -9.30 7.20
CA LEU A 50 0.73 -9.37 6.22
C LEU A 50 1.22 -9.17 4.78
N PHE A 51 2.16 -8.24 4.56
CA PHE A 51 2.79 -8.04 3.26
C PHE A 51 3.68 -9.22 2.84
N MET A 52 4.49 -9.75 3.75
CA MET A 52 5.33 -10.92 3.48
C MET A 52 4.51 -12.18 3.19
N GLN A 53 3.38 -12.34 3.87
CA GLN A 53 2.42 -13.42 3.61
C GLN A 53 1.82 -13.28 2.20
N SER A 54 1.41 -12.07 1.79
CA SER A 54 0.91 -11.81 0.44
C SER A 54 1.92 -12.18 -0.64
N ILE A 55 3.20 -11.88 -0.44
CA ILE A 55 4.29 -12.28 -1.35
C ILE A 55 4.42 -13.81 -1.38
N ARG A 56 4.46 -14.47 -0.22
CA ARG A 56 4.63 -15.93 -0.13
C ARG A 56 3.50 -16.70 -0.81
N GLU A 57 2.27 -16.23 -0.64
CA GLU A 57 1.08 -16.87 -1.19
C GLU A 57 0.77 -16.41 -2.62
N CYS A 58 1.53 -15.46 -3.17
CA CYS A 58 1.27 -14.81 -4.45
C CYS A 58 -0.18 -14.30 -4.58
N ARG A 59 -0.75 -13.83 -3.47
CA ARG A 59 -2.16 -13.45 -3.36
C ARG A 59 -2.30 -12.11 -2.65
N VAL A 60 -3.16 -11.25 -3.20
CA VAL A 60 -3.59 -10.00 -2.56
C VAL A 60 -4.95 -10.20 -1.88
N TYR A 61 -5.16 -9.52 -0.74
CA TYR A 61 -6.40 -9.64 0.01
C TYR A 61 -7.56 -8.95 -0.72
N ASN A 62 -8.73 -9.59 -0.70
CA ASN A 62 -9.92 -9.13 -1.44
C ASN A 62 -10.39 -7.72 -1.03
N ASN A 63 -10.16 -7.34 0.23
CA ASN A 63 -10.54 -6.03 0.76
C ASN A 63 -9.51 -4.95 0.46
N TRP A 64 -8.48 -5.20 -0.35
CA TRP A 64 -7.55 -4.14 -0.76
C TRP A 64 -8.18 -3.26 -1.81
N LYS A 65 -7.90 -1.96 -1.74
CA LYS A 65 -8.39 -1.00 -2.72
C LYS A 65 -7.86 -1.37 -4.11
N VAL A 66 -8.77 -1.74 -5.01
CA VAL A 66 -8.42 -2.08 -6.39
C VAL A 66 -8.04 -0.81 -7.14
N ALA A 67 -6.81 -0.75 -7.62
CA ALA A 67 -6.36 0.29 -8.52
C ALA A 67 -6.41 -0.22 -9.95
N ARG A 68 -7.07 0.51 -10.84
CA ARG A 68 -7.06 0.19 -12.27
C ARG A 68 -5.87 0.88 -12.89
N LEU A 69 -4.87 0.10 -13.29
CA LEU A 69 -3.74 0.58 -14.07
C LEU A 69 -4.22 0.77 -15.51
N THR A 70 -4.25 2.02 -15.96
CA THR A 70 -4.56 2.31 -17.37
C THR A 70 -3.25 2.59 -18.09
N PRO A 71 -2.84 1.74 -19.05
CA PRO A 71 -1.69 2.05 -19.88
C PRO A 71 -2.04 3.24 -20.76
N VAL A 72 -1.35 4.36 -20.55
CA VAL A 72 -1.48 5.52 -21.44
C VAL A 72 -0.40 5.38 -22.50
N ARG A 73 -0.84 5.09 -23.73
CA ARG A 73 0.04 5.07 -24.89
C ARG A 73 0.35 6.50 -25.31
N TRP A 74 1.58 6.93 -25.07
CA TRP A 74 2.17 8.09 -25.72
C TRP A 74 3.02 7.63 -26.90
N PRO A 75 3.30 8.49 -27.91
CA PRO A 75 3.90 8.09 -29.19
C PRO A 75 5.21 7.30 -29.08
N SER A 76 5.95 7.39 -27.95
CA SER A 76 7.19 6.64 -27.76
C SER A 76 7.33 5.92 -26.40
N ILE A 77 6.40 6.05 -25.45
CA ILE A 77 6.49 5.45 -24.10
C ILE A 77 5.10 5.02 -23.61
N ILE A 78 5.03 3.87 -22.91
CA ILE A 78 3.86 3.49 -22.11
C ILE A 78 4.05 4.05 -20.69
N ILE A 79 3.18 4.97 -20.28
CA ILE A 79 3.13 5.46 -18.89
C ILE A 79 1.99 4.74 -18.19
N VAL A 80 2.28 4.10 -17.05
CA VAL A 80 1.27 3.49 -16.19
C VAL A 80 0.68 4.58 -15.30
N LYS A 81 -0.57 5.00 -15.55
CA LYS A 81 -1.30 5.89 -14.63
C LYS A 81 -2.06 5.07 -13.60
N TYR A 82 -1.91 5.48 -12.34
CA TYR A 82 -2.64 4.92 -11.20
C TYR A 82 -4.00 5.61 -11.07
N VAL A 83 -5.10 4.86 -11.21
CA VAL A 83 -6.46 5.33 -10.93
C VAL A 83 -7.03 4.55 -9.75
N SER A 84 -7.33 5.25 -8.66
CA SER A 84 -7.86 4.69 -7.42
C SER A 84 -9.37 4.90 -7.37
N PHE A 85 -10.15 3.84 -7.51
CA PHE A 85 -11.60 3.91 -7.32
C PHE A 85 -11.91 3.86 -5.83
N GLY A 86 -12.47 4.95 -5.28
CA GLY A 86 -13.09 4.91 -3.96
C GLY A 86 -14.34 4.04 -4.07
N GLY A 87 -14.49 3.07 -3.15
CA GLY A 87 -15.69 2.24 -3.12
C GLY A 87 -16.92 3.14 -3.05
N GLU A 88 -17.81 2.97 -4.02
CA GLU A 88 -19.18 3.45 -3.92
C GLU A 88 -19.79 2.82 -2.67
N LYS A 89 -20.32 3.67 -1.78
CA LYS A 89 -21.18 3.22 -0.70
C LYS A 89 -22.52 2.90 -1.33
N GLU A 90 -22.79 1.61 -1.51
CA GLU A 90 -24.16 1.11 -1.64
C GLU A 90 -24.78 0.98 -0.24
#